data_AF-K2BJW7-F1
#
_entry.id   AF-K2BJW7-F1
#
_cell.length_a   1.000
_cell.length_b   1.000
_cell.length_c   1.000
_cell.angle_alpha   90.00
_cell.angle_beta   90.00
_cell.angle_gamma   90.00
#
_symmetry.space_group_name_H-M   'P 1'
#
loop_
_entity.id
_entity.type
_entity.pdbx_description
1 polymer ?
#
loop_
_entity_poly.entity_id
_entity_poly.type
_entity_poly.pdbx_seq_one_letter_code
_entity_poly.pdbx_strand_id
1 'polypeptide(L)' 'MVDYSTQKVSPELLEELKGALRSVNGFGSVEIYVQDNTVTQITVRNIKKTNGIKSRLKS' A
#
# COMPACT_ATOMS: atom_id res chain seq x y z
N MET A 1 -12.37 19.54 -0.14
CA MET A 1 -12.70 18.15 0.22
C MET A 1 -11.93 17.28 -0.74
N VAL A 2 -11.15 16.31 -0.26
CA VAL A 2 -10.28 15.50 -1.13
C VAL A 2 -11.13 14.59 -2.00
N ASP A 3 -10.88 14.59 -3.31
CA ASP A 3 -11.60 13.75 -4.28
C ASP A 3 -10.93 12.38 -4.35
N TYR A 4 -11.57 11.37 -3.78
CA TYR A 4 -11.09 9.99 -3.78
C TYR A 4 -11.75 9.13 -4.87
N SER A 5 -12.33 9.75 -5.91
CA SER A 5 -12.93 9.05 -7.04
C SER A 5 -11.91 8.17 -7.78
N THR A 6 -12.30 6.93 -8.08
CA THR A 6 -11.52 6.03 -8.94
C THR A 6 -11.70 6.33 -10.41
N GLN A 7 -12.77 7.04 -10.80
CA GLN A 7 -13.01 7.45 -12.19
C GLN A 7 -12.15 8.66 -12.59
N LYS A 8 -11.75 9.46 -11.59
CA LYS A 8 -10.84 10.59 -11.75
C LYS A 8 -9.86 10.59 -10.59
N VAL A 9 -8.77 9.83 -10.74
CA VAL A 9 -7.72 9.74 -9.73
C VAL A 9 -7.09 11.12 -9.56
N SER A 10 -7.39 11.77 -8.44
CA SER A 10 -6.86 13.08 -8.10
C SER A 10 -5.38 13.01 -7.74
N PRO A 11 -4.63 14.13 -7.87
CA PRO A 11 -3.27 14.22 -7.37
C PRO A 11 -3.16 13.87 -5.88
N GLU A 12 -4.14 14.26 -5.08
CA GLU A 12 -4.19 14.00 -3.64
C GLU A 12 -4.36 12.50 -3.35
N LEU A 13 -5.31 11.81 -4.01
CA LEU A 13 -5.44 10.36 -3.89
C LEU A 13 -4.16 9.65 -4.32
N LEU A 14 -3.51 10.14 -5.37
CA LEU A 14 -2.25 9.57 -5.84
C LEU A 14 -1.12 9.74 -4.81
N GLU A 15 -1.02 10.89 -4.13
CA GLU A 15 -0.04 11.10 -3.06
C GLU A 15 -0.32 10.23 -1.83
N GLU A 16 -1.59 10.04 -1.45
CA GLU A 16 -1.97 9.10 -0.38
C GLU A 16 -1.55 7.66 -0.72
N LEU A 17 -1.80 7.21 -1.95
CA LEU A 17 -1.39 5.89 -2.41
C LEU A 17 0.15 5.72 -2.43
N LYS A 18 0.89 6.76 -2.86
CA LYS A 18 2.35 6.77 -2.78
C LYS A 18 2.84 6.73 -1.34
N GLY A 19 2.20 7.46 -0.43
CA GLY A 19 2.50 7.45 1.00
C GLY A 19 2.30 6.06 1.60
N ALA A 20 1.17 5.43 1.32
CA ALA A 20 0.86 4.07 1.77
C ALA A 20 1.92 3.06 1.28
N LEU A 21 2.30 3.12 0.00
CA LEU A 21 3.34 2.25 -0.56
C LEU A 21 4.72 2.48 0.10
N ARG A 22 5.11 3.74 0.32
CA ARG A 22 6.38 4.08 0.99
C ARG A 22 6.43 3.64 2.46
N SER A 23 5.27 3.52 3.10
CA SER A 23 5.16 3.11 4.50
C SER A 23 5.30 1.59 4.72
N VAL A 24 5.33 0.80 3.64
CA VAL A 24 5.67 -0.63 3.70
C VAL A 24 7.17 -0.77 3.94
N ASN A 25 7.55 -1.24 5.13
CA ASN A 25 8.94 -1.42 5.54
C ASN A 25 9.36 -2.89 5.38
N GLY A 26 10.03 -3.18 4.27
CA GLY A 26 10.51 -4.53 3.93
C GLY A 26 9.42 -5.37 3.25
N PHE A 27 8.65 -6.14 4.02
CA PHE A 27 7.57 -6.97 3.49
C PHE A 27 6.22 -6.47 3.97
N GLY A 28 5.21 -6.52 3.11
CA GLY A 28 3.87 -6.09 3.47
C GLY A 28 2.87 -6.12 2.32
N SER A 29 1.69 -5.57 2.57
CA SER A 29 0.67 -5.31 1.56
C SER A 29 0.08 -3.91 1.75
N VAL A 30 -0.37 -3.33 0.65
CA VAL A 30 -1.30 -2.19 0.64
C VAL A 30 -2.61 -2.70 0.03
N GLU A 31 -3.72 -2.45 0.71
CA GLU A 31 -5.06 -2.88 0.33
C GLU A 31 -5.94 -1.65 0.16
N ILE A 32 -6.60 -1.51 -0.99
CA ILE A 32 -7.44 -0.36 -1.34
C ILE A 32 -8.88 -0.84 -1.39
N TYR A 33 -9.74 -0.25 -0.57
CA TYR A 33 -11.18 -0.53 -0.56
C TYR A 33 -11.91 0.59 -1.29
N VAL A 34 -12.77 0.18 -2.21
CA VAL A 34 -13.56 1.07 -3.07
C VAL A 34 -15.02 0.76 -2.85
N GLN A 35 -15.82 1.80 -2.62
CA GLN A 35 -17.27 1.74 -2.58
C GLN A 35 -17.82 2.89 -3.42
N ASP A 36 -18.84 2.63 -4.24
CA ASP A 36 -19.50 3.65 -5.08
C ASP A 36 -18.50 4.48 -5.91
N ASN A 37 -17.52 3.81 -6.52
CA ASN A 37 -16.42 4.40 -7.29
C ASN A 37 -15.54 5.40 -6.51
N THR A 38 -15.52 5.31 -5.19
CA THR A 38 -14.73 6.16 -4.30
C THR A 38 -13.85 5.28 -3.42
N VAL A 39 -12.57 5.63 -3.29
CA VAL A 39 -11.68 5.00 -2.31
C VAL A 39 -12.15 5.42 -0.92
N THR A 40 -12.56 4.45 -0.11
CA THR A 40 -13.06 4.69 1.25
C THR A 40 -12.05 4.32 2.33
N GLN A 41 -11.11 3.44 2.01
CA GLN A 41 -10.06 3.02 2.94
C GLN A 41 -8.81 2.56 2.21
N ILE A 42 -7.65 2.95 2.75
CA ILE A 42 -6.34 2.40 2.37
C ILE A 42 -5.76 1.74 3.62
N THR A 43 -5.47 0.45 3.54
CA THR A 43 -4.87 -0.32 4.64
C THR A 43 -3.44 -0.69 4.29
N VAL A 44 -2.53 -0.46 5.23
CA VAL A 44 -1.13 -0.89 5.11
C VAL A 44 -0.85 -1.97 6.14
N ARG A 45 -0.33 -3.11 5.69
CA ARG A 45 0.11 -4.19 6.57
C ARG A 45 1.61 -4.39 6.43
N ASN A 46 2.33 -4.12 7.52
CA ASN A 46 3.75 -4.43 7.62
C ASN A 46 3.95 -5.85 8.18
N ILE A 47 4.74 -6.66 7.49
CA ILE A 47 4.93 -8.09 7.77
C ILE A 47 6.39 -8.35 8.09
N LYS A 48 6.68 -8.72 9.33
CA LYS A 48 8.00 -9.22 9.71
C LYS A 48 8.12 -10.70 9.38
N LYS A 49 8.96 -11.05 8.41
CA LYS A 49 9.30 -12.46 8.13
C LYS A 49 10.32 -12.95 9.17
N THR A 50 10.02 -14.04 9.86
CA THR A 50 10.90 -14.60 10.92
C THR A 50 11.78 -15.76 10.44
N ASN A 51 11.39 -16.47 9.36
CA ASN A 51 11.97 -17.77 9.00
C ASN A 51 12.45 -17.88 7.53
N GLY A 52 12.74 -16.76 6.84
CA GLY A 52 12.92 -16.76 5.37
C GLY A 52 14.21 -16.15 4.79
N ILE A 53 15.20 -15.78 5.61
CA ILE A 53 16.54 -15.39 5.13
C ILE A 53 17.58 -16.17 5.94
N LYS A 54 17.62 -17.49 5.74
CA LYS A 54 18.86 -18.25 5.94
C LYS A 54 19.25 -18.83 4.58
N SER A 55 20.50 -18.56 4.23
CA SER A 55 21.30 -18.99 3.06
C SER A 55 20.87 -18.53 1.65
N ARG A 56 21.38 -17.36 1.24
CA ARG A 56 22.04 -17.25 -0.08
C ARG A 56 23.42 -16.61 0.06
N LEU A 57 24.21 -17.16 0.99
CA LEU A 57 25.65 -16.99 1.03
C LEU A 57 26.27 -18.37 0.83
N LYS A 58 27.12 -18.44 -0.21
CA LYS A 58 28.04 -19.53 -0.61
C LYS A 58 27.50 -20.62 -1.53
N SER A 59 27.78 -20.43 -2.82
CA SER A 59 28.55 -21.38 -3.65
C SER A 59 29.29 -20.56 -4.71
#